data_AF-A0A3S9ANH2-F1
#
_entry.id   AF-A0A3S9ANH2-F1
#
_cell.length_a   1.000
_cell.length_b   1.000
_cell.length_c   1.000
_cell.angle_alpha   90.00
_cell.angle_beta   90.00
_cell.angle_gamma   90.00
#
_symmetry.space_group_name_H-M   'P 1'
#
loop_
_entity.id
_entity.type
_entity.pdbx_description
1 polymer ?
#
loop_
_entity_poly.entity_id
_entity_poly.type
_entity_poly.pdbx_seq_one_letter_code
_entity_poly.pdbx_strand_id
1 'polypeptide(L)'
;MAINPCKECGGPVSDKAESCPMCGAKQPKPTSIITWIVLGLIIFTVLITMYGGSETSTSNTNTSESSKKDENKAGVLLFFAQQQIKQNAKDPDSVQFRSEQIHEKTDEGAVACGEYNAKNSFGAYVGFKKFVVTEKDQSIFIENGSNAKVFVKKWNKHCVK
;
A
#
# COMPACT_ATOMS: atom_id res chain seq x y z
N MET A 1 -0.73 -40.38 -25.30
CA MET A 1 -0.26 -39.79 -26.57
C MET A 1 -1.51 -39.25 -27.23
N ALA A 2 -1.64 -37.95 -27.46
CA ALA A 2 -2.79 -37.46 -28.20
C ALA A 2 -2.47 -37.57 -29.71
N ILE A 3 -3.52 -37.83 -30.49
CA ILE A 3 -3.48 -37.84 -31.94
C ILE A 3 -4.28 -36.62 -32.37
N ASN A 4 -3.60 -35.69 -33.04
CA ASN A 4 -4.21 -34.51 -33.60
C ASN A 4 -4.19 -34.61 -35.13
N PRO A 5 -5.22 -34.09 -35.81
CA PRO A 5 -5.25 -34.10 -37.27
C PRO A 5 -4.14 -33.19 -37.85
N CYS A 6 -3.49 -33.66 -38.91
CA CYS A 6 -2.55 -32.88 -39.69
C CYS A 6 -3.23 -31.61 -40.24
N LYS A 7 -2.60 -30.46 -40.11
CA LYS A 7 -3.17 -29.19 -40.59
C LYS A 7 -3.30 -29.10 -42.11
N GLU A 8 -2.52 -29.89 -42.85
CA GLU A 8 -2.52 -29.90 -44.32
C GLU A 8 -3.44 -30.98 -44.89
N CYS A 9 -3.25 -32.24 -44.49
CA CYS A 9 -3.95 -33.38 -45.09
C CYS A 9 -5.04 -33.99 -44.21
N GLY A 10 -5.24 -33.50 -42.98
CA GLY A 10 -6.24 -34.03 -42.04
C GLY A 10 -5.95 -35.42 -41.47
N GLY A 11 -4.89 -36.11 -41.92
CA GLY A 11 -4.52 -37.43 -41.42
C GLY A 11 -4.09 -37.43 -39.94
N PRO A 12 -4.20 -38.57 -39.23
CA PRO A 12 -3.86 -38.65 -37.81
C PRO A 12 -2.34 -38.48 -37.60
N VAL A 13 -1.94 -37.50 -36.78
CA VAL A 13 -0.53 -37.24 -36.43
C VAL A 13 -0.35 -37.22 -34.91
N SER A 14 0.67 -37.92 -34.42
CA SER A 14 1.04 -37.92 -33.01
C SER A 14 1.69 -36.59 -32.61
N ASP A 15 1.41 -36.09 -31.41
CA ASP A 15 2.01 -34.85 -30.87
C ASP A 15 3.54 -34.88 -30.76
N LYS A 16 4.14 -36.06 -30.90
CA LYS A 16 5.59 -36.28 -30.87
C LYS A 16 6.23 -36.40 -32.26
N ALA A 17 5.44 -36.45 -33.34
CA ALA A 17 5.94 -36.59 -34.69
C ALA A 17 6.43 -35.24 -35.23
N GLU A 18 7.65 -35.21 -35.76
CA GLU A 18 8.25 -33.97 -36.29
C GLU A 18 7.72 -33.61 -37.69
N SER A 19 7.29 -34.63 -38.44
CA SER A 19 6.64 -34.50 -39.75
C SER A 19 5.46 -35.45 -39.85
N CYS A 20 4.44 -35.07 -40.62
CA CYS A 20 3.30 -35.94 -40.90
C CYS A 20 3.76 -37.14 -41.77
N PRO A 21 3.50 -38.41 -41.37
CA PRO A 21 3.91 -39.58 -42.14
C PRO A 21 3.10 -39.78 -43.43
N MET A 22 1.94 -39.14 -43.57
CA MET A 22 1.05 -39.30 -44.73
C MET A 22 1.33 -38.29 -45.85
N CYS A 23 1.83 -37.10 -45.52
CA CYS A 23 2.07 -36.02 -46.49
C CYS A 23 3.44 -35.35 -46.39
N GLY A 24 4.25 -35.70 -45.38
CA GLY A 24 5.59 -35.10 -45.16
C GLY A 24 5.59 -33.69 -44.57
N ALA A 25 4.42 -33.04 -44.40
CA ALA A 25 4.35 -31.69 -43.87
C ALA A 25 4.89 -31.61 -42.42
N LYS A 26 5.87 -30.73 -42.21
CA LYS A 26 6.45 -30.47 -40.89
C LYS A 26 5.41 -29.81 -39.99
N GLN A 27 5.04 -30.49 -38.90
CA GLN A 27 4.03 -29.94 -38.00
C GLN A 27 4.70 -29.04 -36.95
N PRO A 28 4.20 -27.82 -36.73
CA PRO A 28 4.74 -26.95 -35.70
C PRO A 28 4.42 -27.55 -34.32
N LYS A 29 5.44 -27.74 -33.49
CA LYS A 29 5.28 -28.19 -32.11
C LYS A 29 4.53 -27.08 -31.34
N PRO A 30 3.48 -27.40 -30.56
CA PRO A 30 2.82 -26.39 -29.76
C PRO A 30 3.83 -25.88 -28.73
N THR A 31 4.23 -24.62 -28.85
CA THR A 31 5.02 -23.95 -27.83
C THR A 31 4.19 -23.91 -26.55
N SER A 32 4.78 -24.35 -25.45
CA SER A 32 4.08 -24.41 -24.16
C SER A 32 3.60 -23.00 -23.80
N ILE A 33 2.35 -22.90 -23.33
CA ILE A 33 1.75 -21.65 -22.84
C ILE A 33 2.66 -21.03 -21.77
N ILE A 34 3.36 -21.87 -21.00
CA ILE A 34 4.37 -21.45 -20.01
C ILE A 34 5.50 -20.65 -20.67
N THR A 35 5.97 -21.06 -21.86
CA THR A 35 7.01 -20.35 -22.59
C THR A 35 6.55 -18.95 -23.01
N TRP A 36 5.26 -18.79 -23.31
CA TRP A 36 4.67 -17.49 -23.66
C TRP A 36 4.47 -16.59 -22.43
N ILE A 37 4.08 -17.17 -21.29
CA ILE A 37 3.96 -16.43 -20.02
C ILE A 37 5.33 -15.90 -19.57
N VAL A 38 6.36 -16.73 -19.62
CA VAL A 38 7.73 -16.32 -19.23
C VAL A 38 8.25 -15.22 -20.15
N LEU A 39 8.02 -15.34 -21.47
CA LEU A 39 8.41 -14.30 -22.43
C LEU A 39 7.67 -12.98 -22.15
N GLY A 40 6.36 -13.05 -21.84
CA GLY A 40 5.55 -11.88 -21.50
C GLY A 40 6.03 -11.17 -20.22
N LEU A 41 6.39 -11.92 -19.18
CA LEU A 41 6.93 -11.34 -17.93
C LEU A 41 8.26 -10.62 -18.16
N ILE A 42 9.16 -11.18 -18.97
CA ILE A 42 10.45 -10.54 -19.29
C ILE A 42 10.24 -9.24 -20.07
N ILE A 43 9.27 -9.21 -20.99
CA ILE A 43 8.95 -8.00 -21.74
C ILE A 43 8.31 -6.95 -20.84
N PHE A 44 7.40 -7.37 -19.93
CA PHE A 44 6.72 -6.48 -18.99
C PHE A 44 7.68 -5.84 -17.98
N THR A 45 8.68 -6.59 -17.48
CA THR A 45 9.70 -6.03 -16.58
C THR A 45 10.57 -4.98 -17.28
N VAL A 46 10.96 -5.22 -18.54
CA VAL A 46 11.75 -4.26 -19.33
C VAL A 46 10.93 -3.01 -19.69
N LEU A 47 9.63 -3.17 -19.97
CA LEU A 47 8.72 -2.05 -20.22
C LEU A 47 8.56 -1.17 -18.97
N ILE A 48 8.42 -1.78 -17.79
CA ILE A 48 8.36 -1.03 -16.53
C ILE A 48 9.65 -0.26 -16.28
N THR A 49 10.84 -0.82 -16.54
CA THR A 49 12.09 -0.10 -16.29
C THR A 49 12.39 1.00 -17.30
N MET A 50 11.87 0.90 -18.53
CA MET A 50 12.06 1.92 -19.58
C MET A 50 11.05 3.06 -19.50
N TYR A 51 9.80 2.78 -19.08
CA TYR A 51 8.73 3.79 -19.01
C TYR A 51 8.35 4.18 -17.59
N GLY A 52 8.79 3.43 -16.58
CA GLY A 52 8.68 3.80 -15.18
C GLY A 52 9.75 4.82 -14.84
N GLY A 53 9.42 6.10 -15.07
CA GLY A 53 10.13 7.22 -14.46
C GLY A 53 10.17 7.02 -12.96
N SER A 54 11.33 6.55 -12.48
CA SER A 54 11.62 6.39 -11.07
C SER A 54 11.89 7.77 -10.47
N GLU A 55 10.89 8.36 -9.83
CA GLU A 55 11.17 9.10 -8.60
C GLU A 55 11.27 8.10 -7.45
N THR A 56 12.39 7.37 -7.44
CA THR A 56 12.87 6.75 -6.21
C THR A 56 13.41 7.89 -5.36
N SER A 57 12.52 8.53 -4.59
CA SER A 57 12.95 9.19 -3.36
C SER A 57 13.38 8.09 -2.40
N THR A 58 14.70 7.82 -2.40
CA THR A 58 15.39 7.13 -1.32
C THR A 58 15.21 7.97 -0.04
N SER A 59 14.08 7.80 0.64
CA SER A 59 14.00 8.07 2.07
C SER A 59 14.52 6.83 2.78
N ASN A 60 15.81 6.89 3.16
CA ASN A 60 16.33 6.07 4.24
C ASN A 60 15.37 6.16 5.44
N THR A 61 14.59 5.11 5.66
CA THR A 61 14.06 4.84 7.00
C THR A 61 14.41 3.41 7.30
N ASN A 62 15.49 3.26 8.04
CA ASN A 62 15.87 2.03 8.70
C ASN A 62 14.65 1.43 9.40
N THR A 63 14.45 0.14 9.17
CA THR A 63 13.85 -0.82 10.11
C THR A 63 12.40 -0.48 10.52
N SER A 64 11.41 -1.22 10.05
CA SER A 64 11.19 -2.56 10.60
C SER A 64 10.36 -3.41 9.66
N GLU A 65 11.00 -4.42 9.09
CA GLU A 65 10.31 -5.61 8.61
C GLU A 65 10.23 -6.62 9.78
N SER A 66 9.05 -7.22 9.91
CA SER A 66 8.72 -8.45 10.63
C SER A 66 8.42 -8.44 12.14
N SER A 67 7.23 -8.99 12.41
CA SER A 67 6.85 -9.89 13.52
C SER A 67 6.51 -9.30 14.89
N LYS A 68 5.21 -9.10 15.14
CA LYS A 68 4.34 -10.01 15.94
C LYS A 68 2.86 -9.65 15.77
N LYS A 69 2.02 -10.68 15.74
CA LYS A 69 0.54 -10.59 15.82
C LYS A 69 0.15 -10.19 17.26
N ASP A 70 0.49 -8.97 17.62
CA ASP A 70 -0.19 -8.22 18.65
C ASP A 70 -0.91 -7.11 17.88
N GLU A 71 -2.22 -7.01 18.02
CA GLU A 71 -3.00 -6.03 17.27
C GLU A 71 -2.57 -4.62 17.72
N ASN A 72 -1.59 -4.02 17.03
CA ASN A 72 -1.12 -2.64 17.23
C ASN A 72 -2.20 -1.65 16.77
N LYS A 73 -3.42 -1.77 17.31
CA LYS A 73 -4.58 -0.96 16.95
C LYS A 73 -4.29 0.52 17.12
N ALA A 74 -3.54 0.88 18.16
CA ALA A 74 -3.13 2.26 18.42
C ALA A 74 -2.19 2.79 17.32
N GLY A 75 -1.28 1.95 16.79
CA GLY A 75 -0.42 2.31 15.66
C GLY A 75 -1.21 2.49 14.36
N VAL A 76 -2.18 1.61 14.09
CA VAL A 76 -3.10 1.76 12.96
C VAL A 76 -3.94 3.04 13.09
N LEU A 77 -4.44 3.32 14.29
CA LEU A 77 -5.20 4.53 14.60
C LEU A 77 -4.37 5.79 14.38
N LEU A 78 -3.11 5.78 14.81
CA LEU A 78 -2.16 6.87 14.56
C LEU A 78 -1.95 7.09 13.07
N PHE A 79 -1.72 6.03 12.30
CA PHE A 79 -1.55 6.12 10.85
C PHE A 79 -2.77 6.75 10.17
N PHE A 80 -3.99 6.32 10.52
CA PHE A 80 -5.21 6.92 10.00
C PHE A 80 -5.36 8.39 10.40
N ALA A 81 -5.00 8.74 11.64
CA ALA A 81 -5.01 10.12 12.12
C ALA A 81 -4.10 11.00 11.27
N GLN A 82 -2.86 10.54 11.03
CA GLN A 82 -1.88 11.26 10.21
C GLN A 82 -2.39 11.47 8.79
N GLN A 83 -2.96 10.43 8.16
CA GLN A 83 -3.49 10.55 6.81
C GLN A 83 -4.67 11.51 6.72
N GLN A 84 -5.59 11.44 7.68
CA GLN A 84 -6.71 12.36 7.74
C GLN A 84 -6.23 13.81 7.93
N ILE A 85 -5.22 14.03 8.76
CA ILE A 85 -4.60 15.36 8.92
C ILE A 85 -4.00 15.84 7.61
N LYS A 86 -3.24 14.99 6.91
CA LYS A 86 -2.65 15.32 5.60
C LYS A 86 -3.70 15.68 4.56
N GLN A 87 -4.76 14.90 4.45
CA GLN A 87 -5.85 15.16 3.49
C GLN A 87 -6.62 16.45 3.77
N ASN A 88 -6.73 16.84 5.05
CA ASN A 88 -7.41 18.07 5.45
C ASN A 88 -6.49 19.30 5.51
N ALA A 89 -5.17 19.11 5.42
CA ALA A 89 -4.21 20.20 5.37
C ALA A 89 -4.29 20.95 4.04
N LYS A 90 -3.96 22.25 4.05
CA LYS A 90 -3.89 23.06 2.81
C LYS A 90 -2.73 22.64 1.91
N ASP A 91 -1.66 22.16 2.52
CA ASP A 91 -0.47 21.61 1.87
C ASP A 91 -0.14 20.27 2.57
N PRO A 92 -0.58 19.13 2.00
CA PRO A 92 -0.41 17.80 2.59
C PRO A 92 1.05 17.42 2.85
N ASP A 93 1.97 17.86 1.99
CA ASP A 93 3.39 17.53 2.07
C ASP A 93 4.12 18.38 3.12
N SER A 94 3.54 19.52 3.51
CA SER A 94 4.09 20.35 4.59
C SER A 94 3.88 19.80 6.00
N VAL A 95 3.05 18.76 6.15
CA VAL A 95 2.58 18.30 7.47
C VAL A 95 3.71 17.63 8.24
N GLN A 96 3.97 18.11 9.45
CA GLN A 96 4.97 17.60 10.37
C GLN A 96 4.29 17.06 11.62
N PHE A 97 4.67 15.85 12.04
CA PHE A 97 4.18 15.24 13.27
C PHE A 97 5.29 15.18 14.33
N ARG A 98 4.92 15.30 15.60
CA ARG A 98 5.84 15.10 16.73
C ARG A 98 5.09 14.67 17.99
N SER A 99 5.86 14.24 19.00
CA SER A 99 5.35 13.88 20.32
C SER A 99 4.25 12.80 20.27
N GLU A 100 4.37 11.87 19.33
CA GLU A 100 3.37 10.83 19.10
C GLU A 100 3.43 9.77 20.19
N GLN A 101 2.26 9.44 20.73
CA GLN A 101 2.10 8.48 21.81
C GLN A 101 0.98 7.52 21.46
N ILE A 102 1.20 6.25 21.75
CA ILE A 102 0.23 5.18 21.55
C ILE A 102 -0.05 4.49 22.89
N HIS A 103 -1.32 4.27 23.17
CA HIS A 103 -1.80 3.61 24.37
C HIS A 103 -2.77 2.51 23.95
N GLU A 104 -2.36 1.25 24.05
CA GLU A 104 -3.15 0.13 23.54
C GLU A 104 -4.31 -0.28 24.46
N LYS A 105 -4.17 -0.05 25.77
CA LYS A 105 -5.13 -0.46 26.78
C LYS A 105 -5.57 0.74 27.61
N THR A 106 -6.59 1.44 27.13
CA THR A 106 -7.32 2.45 27.91
C THR A 106 -8.78 2.01 28.08
N ASP A 107 -9.53 2.73 28.92
CA ASP A 107 -10.98 2.52 29.06
C ASP A 107 -11.79 2.92 27.81
N GLU A 108 -11.15 3.60 26.84
CA GLU A 108 -11.72 3.93 25.52
C GLU A 108 -11.10 3.09 24.38
N GLY A 109 -10.40 2.00 24.74
CA GLY A 109 -9.69 1.11 23.81
C GLY A 109 -8.30 1.62 23.47
N ALA A 110 -7.84 1.37 22.24
CA ALA A 110 -6.61 1.94 21.74
C ALA A 110 -6.73 3.46 21.55
N VAL A 111 -5.72 4.21 21.99
CA VAL A 111 -5.67 5.67 21.88
C VAL A 111 -4.35 6.09 21.28
N ALA A 112 -4.40 7.02 20.33
CA ALA A 112 -3.24 7.64 19.72
C ALA A 112 -3.31 9.16 19.92
N CYS A 113 -2.20 9.75 20.36
CA CYS A 113 -2.07 11.17 20.62
C CYS A 113 -0.85 11.71 19.90
N GLY A 114 -0.85 13.00 19.56
CA GLY A 114 0.33 13.66 19.03
C GLY A 114 0.11 15.13 18.76
N GLU A 115 1.11 15.75 18.15
CA GLU A 115 1.06 17.12 17.67
C GLU A 115 1.35 17.16 16.18
N TYR A 116 0.67 18.03 15.46
CA TYR A 116 0.94 18.28 14.05
C TYR A 116 1.07 19.76 13.74
N ASN A 117 1.88 20.11 12.75
CA ASN A 117 1.98 21.45 12.21
C ASN A 117 1.90 21.37 10.68
N ALA A 118 1.25 22.34 10.05
CA ALA A 118 1.05 22.37 8.60
C ALA A 118 1.06 23.82 8.11
N LYS A 119 1.45 24.02 6.85
CA LYS A 119 1.37 25.34 6.22
C LYS A 119 -0.09 25.73 5.98
N ASN A 120 -0.40 27.00 6.23
CA ASN A 120 -1.67 27.60 5.87
C ASN A 120 -1.71 28.00 4.37
N SER A 121 -2.80 28.63 3.91
CA SER A 121 -2.93 29.11 2.53
C SER A 121 -1.91 30.18 2.12
N PHE A 122 -1.18 30.76 3.07
CA PHE A 122 -0.09 31.72 2.82
C PHE A 122 1.29 31.06 2.86
N GLY A 123 1.37 29.73 2.97
CA GLY A 123 2.64 28.98 3.01
C GLY A 123 3.38 29.02 4.34
N ALA A 124 2.77 29.55 5.41
CA ALA A 124 3.39 29.72 6.71
C ALA A 124 2.94 28.66 7.72
N TYR A 125 3.87 28.19 8.55
CA TYR A 125 3.58 27.36 9.72
C TYR A 125 3.02 28.23 10.86
N VAL A 126 1.89 27.83 11.42
CA VAL A 126 1.19 28.60 12.48
C VAL A 126 1.40 28.03 13.88
N GLY A 127 2.21 26.97 13.99
CA GLY A 127 2.50 26.29 15.25
C GLY A 127 1.84 24.92 15.34
N PHE A 128 2.37 24.11 16.24
CA PHE A 128 1.88 22.76 16.47
C PHE A 128 0.52 22.77 17.17
N LYS A 129 -0.39 21.94 16.66
CA LYS A 129 -1.70 21.68 17.23
C LYS A 129 -1.78 20.24 17.69
N LYS A 130 -2.41 20.02 18.84
CA LYS A 130 -2.58 18.68 19.39
C LYS A 130 -3.74 17.94 18.74
N PHE A 131 -3.61 16.63 18.65
CA PHE A 131 -4.67 15.73 18.21
C PHE A 131 -4.73 14.47 19.08
N VAL A 132 -5.94 13.92 19.22
CA VAL A 132 -6.18 12.64 19.89
C VAL A 132 -7.20 11.83 19.09
N VAL A 133 -6.97 10.53 18.98
CA VAL A 133 -7.87 9.57 18.34
C VAL A 133 -8.09 8.40 19.30
N THR A 134 -9.33 7.97 19.44
CA THR A 134 -9.76 6.88 20.32
C THR A 134 -10.44 5.80 19.48
N GLU A 135 -10.17 4.52 19.77
CA GLU A 135 -10.76 3.37 19.07
C GLU A 135 -12.29 3.41 19.15
N LYS A 136 -12.83 3.78 20.31
CA LYS A 136 -14.26 3.85 20.58
C LYS A 136 -15.02 4.82 19.68
N ASP A 137 -14.43 5.97 19.34
CA ASP A 137 -15.11 7.03 18.60
C ASP A 137 -14.74 7.06 17.12
N GLN A 138 -13.67 6.35 16.74
CA GLN A 138 -13.15 6.26 15.36
C GLN A 138 -12.97 7.63 14.67
N SER A 139 -12.79 8.69 15.47
CA SER A 139 -12.81 10.08 15.02
C SER A 139 -11.60 10.81 15.57
N ILE A 140 -11.07 11.74 14.77
CA ILE A 140 -9.97 12.61 15.20
C ILE A 140 -10.50 13.84 15.92
N PHE A 141 -9.96 14.10 17.12
CA PHE A 141 -10.24 15.29 17.90
C PHE A 141 -9.01 16.19 17.85
N ILE A 142 -9.20 17.42 17.39
CA ILE A 142 -8.13 18.39 17.21
C ILE A 142 -8.33 19.56 18.17
N GLU A 143 -7.23 20.07 18.71
CA GLU A 143 -7.19 21.27 19.53
C GLU A 143 -7.83 22.47 18.81
N ASN A 144 -8.75 23.16 19.50
CA ASN A 144 -9.55 24.27 18.95
C ASN A 144 -10.39 23.92 17.70
N GLY A 145 -10.64 22.64 17.41
CA GLY A 145 -11.58 22.21 16.38
C GLY A 145 -13.04 22.22 16.85
N SER A 146 -13.95 21.72 16.01
CA SER A 146 -15.41 21.66 16.32
C SER A 146 -15.74 20.94 17.62
N ASN A 147 -14.86 20.03 18.07
CA ASN A 147 -15.03 19.23 19.28
C ASN A 147 -14.06 19.65 20.41
N ALA A 148 -13.68 20.93 20.49
CA ALA A 148 -12.67 21.42 21.44
C ALA A 148 -12.90 20.98 22.91
N LYS A 149 -14.15 21.00 23.40
CA LYS A 149 -14.47 20.54 24.77
C LYS A 149 -14.19 19.05 24.99
N VAL A 150 -14.53 18.22 24.01
CA VAL A 150 -14.31 16.76 24.05
C VAL A 150 -12.82 16.46 23.90
N PHE A 151 -12.14 17.19 23.02
CA PHE A 151 -10.69 17.12 22.84
C PHE A 151 -9.96 17.32 24.18
N VAL A 152 -10.23 18.40 24.91
CA VAL A 152 -9.54 18.69 26.18
C VAL A 152 -9.73 17.56 27.18
N LYS A 153 -10.95 17.01 27.29
CA LYS A 153 -11.25 15.90 28.19
C LYS A 153 -10.43 14.64 27.83
N LYS A 154 -10.39 14.27 26.54
CA LYS A 154 -9.66 13.09 26.08
C LYS A 154 -8.15 13.25 26.17
N TRP A 155 -7.65 14.42 25.78
CA TRP A 155 -6.23 14.74 25.88
C TRP A 155 -5.75 14.64 27.32
N ASN A 156 -6.42 15.30 28.26
CA ASN A 156 -6.01 15.29 29.67
C ASN A 156 -6.12 13.91 30.33
N LYS A 157 -7.02 13.06 29.83
CA LYS A 157 -7.24 11.72 30.38
C LYS A 157 -6.24 10.69 29.85
N HIS A 158 -5.87 10.78 28.57
CA HIS A 158 -5.12 9.73 27.88
C HIS A 158 -3.75 10.16 27.34
N CYS A 159 -3.50 11.46 27.18
CA CYS A 159 -2.32 11.99 26.49
C CYS A 159 -1.44 12.88 27.38
N VAL A 160 -1.93 13.25 28.57
CA VAL A 160 -1.15 13.93 29.60
C VAL A 160 -0.68 12.85 30.58
N LYS A 161 0.64 12.62 30.63
CA LYS A 161 1.28 11.88 31.72
C LYS A 161 1.37 12.75 32.96
#